data_AF-A0A6S6TYT2-F1
#
_entry.id   AF-A0A6S6TYT2-F1
#
_cell.length_a   1.000
_cell.length_b   1.000
_cell.length_c   1.000
_cell.angle_alpha   90.00
_cell.angle_beta   90.00
_cell.angle_gamma   90.00
#
_symmetry.space_group_name_H-M   'P 1'
#
loop_
_entity.id
_entity.type
_entity.pdbx_description
1 polymer ?
#
loop_
_entity_poly.entity_id
_entity_poly.type
_entity_poly.pdbx_seq_one_letter_code
_entity_poly.pdbx_strand_id
1 'polypeptide(L)'
;MKITVKSFKRIALGVAFALMSSSQVAIAEDAALFQLDEKGYTSTDLPLSVQQALYDAQLTFYKTRAALVDEALVTLEVEKQAKESGKSVDETAAALFKAEEASEEEINKFYEENKARINQPLDKIKGQVKQLLEQNAQVARQGEFLEKLKENSIFKLGFDMPVAPFAEIDTSGFPSKGAADGKVVLVDFADYQCPHCARAAEVLSKVGEQFKDDLKIVYMDFPINRSGVSRKIAEGAACAGKQDKFWEYHDLAFSDQRALNDKAMVGLAEKLKLDMDEFNKCIESDYPEAHVKRAQAEGARLGVNSTPTLFLNGRRLHLHNMEKDLPGEIEKALAAAK
;
A
#
# COMPACT_ATOMS: atom_id res chain seq x y z
N MET A 1 -6.78 31.07 13.22
CA MET A 1 -7.69 31.86 12.36
C MET A 1 -9.08 31.76 12.97
N LYS A 2 -9.62 32.83 13.57
CA LYS A 2 -10.89 32.80 14.32
C LYS A 2 -12.07 32.71 13.34
N ILE A 3 -12.86 31.64 13.41
CA ILE A 3 -14.10 31.51 12.63
C ILE A 3 -15.25 32.01 13.51
N THR A 4 -15.87 33.11 13.10
CA THR A 4 -17.03 33.72 13.77
C THR A 4 -18.30 33.18 13.12
N VAL A 5 -19.16 32.50 13.88
CA VAL A 5 -20.47 32.04 13.41
C VAL A 5 -21.42 33.24 13.34
N LYS A 6 -21.80 33.66 12.13
CA LYS A 6 -22.84 34.67 11.92
C LYS A 6 -24.21 34.00 11.73
N SER A 7 -25.12 34.37 12.62
CA SER A 7 -26.57 34.15 12.57
C SER A 7 -27.17 34.64 11.24
N PHE A 8 -27.97 33.79 10.59
CA PHE A 8 -28.79 34.16 9.42
C PHE A 8 -30.28 34.15 9.79
N LYS A 9 -30.93 35.31 9.62
CA LYS A 9 -32.38 35.50 9.71
C LYS A 9 -33.08 34.84 8.52
N ARG A 10 -34.20 34.17 8.81
CA ARG A 10 -35.11 33.56 7.84
C ARG A 10 -35.85 34.63 7.03
N ILE A 11 -35.81 34.53 5.71
CA ILE A 11 -36.82 35.12 4.81
C ILE A 11 -37.55 33.94 4.18
N ALA A 12 -38.85 33.86 4.43
CA ALA A 12 -39.74 32.89 3.81
C ALA A 12 -40.12 33.40 2.42
N LEU A 13 -39.78 32.63 1.38
CA LEU A 13 -40.36 32.79 0.05
C LEU A 13 -40.81 31.40 -0.41
N GLY A 14 -42.12 31.26 -0.60
CA GLY A 14 -42.74 30.01 -1.04
C GLY A 14 -42.29 29.65 -2.45
N VAL A 15 -41.74 28.44 -2.58
CA VAL A 15 -41.48 27.79 -3.86
C VAL A 15 -42.11 26.40 -3.78
N ALA A 16 -42.87 26.07 -4.82
CA ALA A 16 -43.67 24.87 -4.94
C ALA A 16 -42.84 23.60 -4.70
N PHE A 17 -43.38 22.72 -3.86
CA PHE A 17 -42.86 21.38 -3.60
C PHE A 17 -43.07 20.52 -4.85
N ALA A 18 -42.06 20.45 -5.71
CA ALA A 18 -41.83 19.24 -6.49
C ALA A 18 -41.13 18.26 -5.55
N LEU A 19 -41.87 17.29 -5.02
CA LEU A 19 -41.30 16.12 -4.35
C LEU A 19 -40.52 15.31 -5.41
N MET A 20 -39.31 15.77 -5.76
CA MET A 20 -38.29 14.83 -6.21
C MET A 20 -37.92 14.05 -4.96
N SER A 21 -38.47 12.84 -4.85
CA SER A 21 -37.92 11.83 -3.95
C SER A 21 -36.43 11.75 -4.25
N SER A 22 -35.62 12.32 -3.37
CA SER A 22 -34.19 12.06 -3.34
C SER A 22 -34.05 10.61 -2.89
N SER A 23 -34.27 9.68 -3.82
CA SER A 23 -33.76 8.33 -3.70
C SER A 23 -32.26 8.51 -3.57
N GLN A 24 -31.76 8.39 -2.34
CA GLN A 24 -30.37 8.08 -2.10
C GLN A 24 -30.09 6.88 -2.99
N VAL A 25 -29.36 7.10 -4.08
CA VAL A 25 -28.87 6.00 -4.89
C VAL A 25 -27.87 5.31 -3.98
N ALA A 26 -28.35 4.32 -3.23
CA ALA A 26 -27.50 3.23 -2.84
C ALA A 26 -26.95 2.70 -4.16
N ILE A 27 -25.67 2.93 -4.42
CA ILE A 27 -24.97 2.21 -5.49
C ILE A 27 -25.04 0.75 -5.03
N ALA A 28 -26.05 0.03 -5.51
CA ALA A 28 -26.05 -1.41 -5.41
C ALA A 28 -24.81 -1.91 -6.14
N GLU A 29 -24.07 -2.85 -5.57
CA GLU A 29 -22.84 -3.41 -6.17
C GLU A 29 -23.08 -3.92 -7.61
N ASP A 30 -24.32 -4.26 -7.95
CA ASP A 30 -24.73 -4.80 -9.25
C ASP A 30 -25.45 -3.79 -10.18
N ALA A 31 -25.46 -2.49 -9.84
CA ALA A 31 -26.03 -1.50 -10.74
C ALA A 31 -25.17 -1.34 -12.01
N ALA A 32 -25.82 -1.26 -13.18
CA ALA A 32 -25.12 -0.94 -14.42
C ALA A 32 -24.39 0.41 -14.29
N LEU A 33 -23.09 0.42 -14.61
CA LEU A 33 -22.24 1.61 -14.59
C LEU A 33 -22.59 2.55 -15.74
N PHE A 34 -22.91 1.99 -16.90
CA PHE A 34 -23.43 2.69 -18.05
C PHE A 34 -24.26 1.76 -18.92
N GLN A 35 -24.98 2.33 -19.88
CA GLN A 35 -25.72 1.60 -20.89
C GLN A 35 -25.19 2.00 -22.27
N LEU A 36 -25.00 1.02 -23.14
CA LEU A 36 -24.73 1.22 -24.56
C LEU A 36 -25.79 0.46 -25.35
N ASP A 37 -26.53 1.17 -26.19
CA ASP A 37 -27.76 0.68 -26.82
C ASP A 37 -28.74 0.13 -25.76
N GLU A 38 -29.15 -1.13 -25.88
CA GLU A 38 -30.05 -1.80 -24.93
C GLU A 38 -29.30 -2.60 -23.85
N LYS A 39 -27.95 -2.66 -23.90
CA LYS A 39 -27.14 -3.41 -22.95
C LYS A 39 -26.62 -2.50 -21.83
N GLY A 40 -26.97 -2.83 -20.58
CA GLY A 40 -26.30 -2.32 -19.39
C GLY A 40 -24.98 -3.05 -19.15
N TYR A 41 -23.95 -2.32 -18.74
CA TYR A 41 -22.62 -2.85 -18.43
C TYR A 41 -22.33 -2.65 -16.95
N THR A 42 -22.01 -3.72 -16.23
CA THR A 42 -21.57 -3.66 -14.83
C THR A 42 -20.05 -3.61 -14.76
N SER A 43 -19.48 -3.57 -13.55
CA SER A 43 -18.03 -3.61 -13.36
C SER A 43 -17.42 -4.89 -13.96
N THR A 44 -18.08 -6.04 -13.83
CA THR A 44 -17.54 -7.33 -14.27
C THR A 44 -17.53 -7.51 -15.79
N ASP A 45 -18.29 -6.71 -16.55
CA ASP A 45 -18.24 -6.66 -18.01
C ASP A 45 -16.99 -5.94 -18.56
N LEU A 46 -16.23 -5.22 -17.72
CA LEU A 46 -15.13 -4.34 -18.15
C LEU A 46 -13.77 -5.06 -18.15
N PRO A 47 -12.77 -4.56 -18.90
CA PRO A 47 -11.40 -5.08 -18.80
C PRO A 47 -10.88 -5.03 -17.35
N LEU A 48 -10.08 -6.03 -16.93
CA LEU A 48 -9.59 -6.13 -15.55
C LEU A 48 -8.87 -4.87 -15.06
N SER A 49 -8.10 -4.20 -15.92
CA SER A 49 -7.47 -2.93 -15.56
C SER A 49 -8.48 -1.84 -15.18
N VAL A 50 -9.64 -1.82 -15.81
CA VAL A 50 -10.75 -0.90 -15.48
C VAL A 50 -11.45 -1.36 -14.20
N GLN A 51 -11.65 -2.67 -14.01
CA GLN A 51 -12.21 -3.21 -12.76
C GLN A 51 -11.34 -2.81 -11.56
N GLN A 52 -10.02 -2.95 -11.68
CA GLN A 52 -9.06 -2.59 -10.64
C GLN A 52 -9.06 -1.08 -10.39
N ALA A 53 -9.14 -0.25 -11.44
CA ALA A 53 -9.25 1.20 -11.28
C ALA A 53 -10.55 1.63 -10.56
N LEU A 54 -11.67 0.99 -10.87
CA LEU A 54 -12.94 1.22 -10.16
C LEU A 54 -12.83 0.81 -8.68
N TYR A 55 -12.21 -0.34 -8.41
CA TYR A 55 -11.93 -0.79 -7.06
C TYR A 55 -11.02 0.19 -6.30
N ASP A 56 -9.93 0.66 -6.89
CA ASP A 56 -9.02 1.65 -6.29
C ASP A 56 -9.77 2.95 -5.90
N ALA A 57 -10.71 3.38 -6.76
CA ALA A 57 -11.56 4.54 -6.49
C ALA A 57 -12.53 4.29 -5.32
N GLN A 58 -13.19 3.13 -5.31
CA GLN A 58 -14.08 2.72 -4.21
C GLN A 58 -13.33 2.58 -2.89
N LEU A 59 -12.11 2.01 -2.92
CA LEU A 59 -11.27 1.83 -1.75
C LEU A 59 -10.82 3.17 -1.19
N THR A 60 -10.44 4.12 -2.04
CA THR A 60 -10.15 5.50 -1.64
C THR A 60 -11.36 6.12 -0.95
N PHE A 61 -12.54 6.03 -1.57
CA PHE A 61 -13.78 6.56 -0.99
C PHE A 61 -14.10 5.92 0.37
N TYR A 62 -13.99 4.60 0.47
CA TYR A 62 -14.17 3.86 1.72
C TYR A 62 -13.19 4.35 2.81
N LYS A 63 -11.89 4.43 2.51
CA LYS A 63 -10.86 4.85 3.46
C LYS A 63 -11.10 6.27 3.96
N THR A 64 -11.43 7.20 3.06
CA THR A 64 -11.79 8.57 3.42
C THR A 64 -13.02 8.59 4.33
N ARG A 65 -14.06 7.80 4.00
CA ARG A 65 -15.28 7.75 4.80
C ARG A 65 -15.06 7.14 6.18
N ALA A 66 -14.24 6.10 6.27
CA ALA A 66 -13.84 5.49 7.54
C ALA A 66 -13.04 6.47 8.41
N ALA A 67 -12.08 7.21 7.82
CA ALA A 67 -11.31 8.21 8.55
C ALA A 67 -12.18 9.36 9.10
N LEU A 68 -13.20 9.80 8.35
CA LEU A 68 -14.16 10.80 8.83
C LEU A 68 -15.04 10.28 9.97
N VAL A 69 -15.42 8.99 9.93
CA VAL A 69 -16.13 8.35 11.05
C VAL A 69 -15.25 8.28 12.28
N ASP A 70 -13.97 7.96 12.11
CA ASP A 70 -12.99 7.90 13.19
C ASP A 70 -12.81 9.26 13.86
N GLU A 71 -12.67 10.33 13.08
CA GLU A 71 -12.63 11.70 13.59
C GLU A 71 -13.91 12.06 14.36
N ALA A 72 -15.08 11.78 13.78
CA ALA A 72 -16.37 12.04 14.43
C ALA A 72 -16.53 11.25 15.73
N LEU A 73 -16.05 10.01 15.79
CA LEU A 73 -16.13 9.18 16.99
C LEU A 73 -15.33 9.80 18.14
N VAL A 74 -14.12 10.29 17.87
CA VAL A 74 -13.30 11.01 18.86
C VAL A 74 -14.03 12.26 19.33
N THR A 75 -14.55 13.08 18.42
CA THR A 75 -15.29 14.31 18.78
C THR A 75 -16.51 14.01 19.65
N LEU A 76 -17.35 13.07 19.24
CA LEU A 76 -18.58 12.73 19.98
C LEU A 76 -18.29 12.22 21.39
N GLU A 77 -17.23 11.42 21.55
CA GLU A 77 -16.85 10.94 22.88
C GLU A 77 -16.26 12.06 23.76
N VAL A 78 -15.44 12.96 23.21
CA VAL A 78 -14.95 14.13 23.95
C VAL A 78 -16.11 15.03 24.38
N GLU A 79 -17.07 15.30 23.49
CA GLU A 79 -18.27 16.10 23.81
C GLU A 79 -19.12 15.45 24.91
N LYS A 80 -19.28 14.12 24.84
CA LYS A 80 -19.98 13.35 25.87
C LYS A 80 -19.28 13.48 27.22
N GLN A 81 -17.96 13.27 27.29
CA GLN A 81 -17.20 13.40 28.54
C GLN A 81 -17.17 14.83 29.08
N ALA A 82 -17.12 15.84 28.20
CA ALA A 82 -17.21 17.24 28.58
C ALA A 82 -18.57 17.53 29.26
N LYS A 83 -19.66 17.03 28.66
CA LYS A 83 -21.02 17.15 29.21
C LYS A 83 -21.17 16.44 30.56
N GLU A 84 -20.63 15.23 30.70
CA GLU A 84 -20.69 14.44 31.94
C GLU A 84 -19.86 15.07 33.07
N SER A 85 -18.73 15.68 32.75
CA SER A 85 -17.83 16.32 33.73
C SER A 85 -18.14 17.79 34.00
N GLY A 86 -19.02 18.41 33.23
CA GLY A 86 -19.33 19.85 33.30
C GLY A 86 -18.21 20.78 32.82
N LYS A 87 -17.18 20.25 32.16
CA LYS A 87 -16.07 21.02 31.58
C LYS A 87 -16.38 21.45 30.15
N SER A 88 -15.60 22.38 29.60
CA SER A 88 -15.65 22.67 28.17
C SER A 88 -15.07 21.53 27.33
N VAL A 89 -15.44 21.48 26.05
CA VAL A 89 -14.88 20.53 25.07
C VAL A 89 -13.37 20.70 24.95
N ASP A 90 -12.88 21.94 24.88
CA ASP A 90 -11.45 22.25 24.75
C ASP A 90 -10.65 21.79 25.98
N GLU A 91 -11.16 22.01 27.20
CA GLU A 91 -10.51 21.53 28.43
C GLU A 91 -10.49 20.00 28.50
N THR A 92 -11.55 19.35 28.04
CA THR A 92 -11.67 17.89 28.03
C THR A 92 -10.71 17.28 27.01
N ALA A 93 -10.68 17.82 25.79
CA ALA A 93 -9.73 17.41 24.74
C ALA A 93 -8.28 17.62 25.18
N ALA A 94 -7.96 18.79 25.76
CA ALA A 94 -6.62 19.07 26.26
C ALA A 94 -6.20 18.11 27.37
N ALA A 95 -7.12 17.69 28.25
CA ALA A 95 -6.82 16.71 29.29
C ALA A 95 -6.63 15.28 28.72
N LEU A 96 -7.46 14.86 27.77
CA LEU A 96 -7.41 13.52 27.17
C LEU A 96 -6.17 13.32 26.29
N PHE A 97 -5.83 14.34 25.51
CA PHE A 97 -4.78 14.27 24.49
C PHE A 97 -3.50 15.00 24.90
N LYS A 98 -3.34 15.32 26.19
CA LYS A 98 -2.06 15.81 26.70
C LYS A 98 -1.00 14.74 26.50
N ALA A 99 -0.06 14.99 25.60
CA ALA A 99 1.16 14.21 25.47
C ALA A 99 2.21 14.68 26.48
N GLU A 100 3.14 13.80 26.82
CA GLU A 100 4.35 14.17 27.56
C GLU A 100 5.22 15.07 26.68
N GLU A 101 5.93 16.01 27.31
CA GLU A 101 6.91 16.83 26.59
C GLU A 101 8.07 15.96 26.11
N ALA A 102 8.55 16.21 24.90
CA ALA A 102 9.68 15.46 24.37
C ALA A 102 10.94 15.70 25.23
N SER A 103 11.53 14.61 25.70
CA SER A 103 12.75 14.62 26.48
C SER A 103 13.96 15.01 25.62
N GLU A 104 15.02 15.48 26.28
CA GLU A 104 16.30 15.76 25.62
C GLU A 104 16.85 14.51 24.89
N GLU A 105 16.63 13.32 25.46
CA GLU A 105 17.06 12.05 24.90
C GLU A 105 16.32 11.75 23.58
N GLU A 106 15.00 11.96 23.54
CA GLU A 106 14.19 11.76 22.33
C GLU A 106 14.55 12.75 21.23
N ILE A 107 14.76 14.02 21.60
CA ILE A 107 15.20 15.07 20.67
C ILE A 107 16.56 14.71 20.06
N ASN A 108 17.52 14.29 20.89
CA ASN A 108 18.85 13.88 20.45
C ASN A 108 18.78 12.65 19.56
N LYS A 109 18.01 11.63 19.96
CA LYS A 109 17.81 10.40 19.18
C LYS A 109 17.22 10.70 17.80
N PHE A 110 16.13 11.47 17.75
CA PHE A 110 15.51 11.88 16.49
C PHE A 110 16.50 12.61 15.61
N TYR A 111 17.27 13.56 16.16
CA TYR A 111 18.27 14.29 15.42
C TYR A 111 19.35 13.36 14.85
N GLU A 112 19.90 12.45 15.65
CA GLU A 112 20.95 11.53 15.21
C GLU A 112 20.47 10.60 14.09
N GLU A 113 19.24 10.11 14.16
CA GLU A 113 18.61 9.27 13.13
C GLU A 113 18.35 10.04 11.83
N ASN A 114 18.18 11.37 11.89
CA ASN A 114 17.75 12.20 10.77
C ASN A 114 18.78 13.24 10.29
N LYS A 115 19.94 13.37 10.96
CA LYS A 115 20.92 14.45 10.70
C LYS A 115 21.42 14.49 9.26
N ALA A 116 21.52 13.34 8.59
CA ALA A 116 21.90 13.24 7.18
C ALA A 116 20.90 13.94 6.24
N ARG A 117 19.63 14.06 6.64
CA ARG A 117 18.57 14.76 5.90
C ARG A 117 18.39 16.21 6.35
N ILE A 118 18.54 16.47 7.64
CA ILE A 118 18.24 17.79 8.23
C ILE A 118 19.29 18.85 7.82
N ASN A 119 20.56 18.44 7.67
CA ASN A 119 21.67 19.30 7.20
C ASN A 119 21.79 20.65 7.94
N GLN A 120 21.40 20.69 9.21
CA GLN A 120 21.50 21.84 10.11
C GLN A 120 21.87 21.33 11.50
N PRO A 121 22.65 22.10 12.29
CA PRO A 121 23.03 21.67 13.63
C PRO A 121 21.83 21.71 14.58
N LEU A 122 21.82 20.79 15.56
CA LEU A 122 20.68 20.57 16.46
C LEU A 122 20.27 21.85 17.20
N ASP A 123 21.22 22.69 17.63
CA ASP A 123 20.94 23.94 18.34
C ASP A 123 20.01 24.89 17.56
N LYS A 124 20.04 24.85 16.23
CA LYS A 124 19.19 25.68 15.36
C LYS A 124 17.78 25.14 15.19
N ILE A 125 17.61 23.82 15.30
CA ILE A 125 16.35 23.13 14.99
C ILE A 125 15.70 22.48 16.22
N LYS A 126 16.34 22.53 17.39
CA LYS A 126 15.92 21.83 18.60
C LYS A 126 14.46 22.09 18.96
N GLY A 127 14.02 23.36 18.88
CA GLY A 127 12.63 23.72 19.13
C GLY A 127 11.65 23.13 18.11
N GLN A 128 12.05 23.03 16.84
CA GLN A 128 11.22 22.41 15.79
C GLN A 128 11.13 20.90 15.98
N VAL A 129 12.25 20.25 16.34
CA VAL A 129 12.27 18.82 16.67
C VAL A 129 11.39 18.53 17.88
N LYS A 130 11.52 19.31 18.96
CA LYS A 130 10.67 19.20 20.14
C LYS A 130 9.18 19.30 19.77
N GLN A 131 8.81 20.35 19.05
CA GLN A 131 7.41 20.57 18.63
C GLN A 131 6.89 19.43 17.75
N LEU A 132 7.69 18.91 16.82
CA LEU A 132 7.32 17.78 15.97
C LEU A 132 7.09 16.51 16.80
N LEU A 133 7.99 16.20 17.73
CA LEU A 133 7.88 15.03 18.60
C LEU A 133 6.64 15.12 19.49
N GLU A 134 6.38 16.29 20.07
CA GLU A 134 5.17 16.53 20.88
C GLU A 134 3.89 16.40 20.05
N GLN A 135 3.88 16.94 18.82
CA GLN A 135 2.76 16.78 17.91
C GLN A 135 2.53 15.30 17.55
N ASN A 136 3.59 14.55 17.27
CA ASN A 136 3.50 13.12 16.98
C ASN A 136 3.00 12.32 18.20
N ALA A 137 3.47 12.65 19.40
CA ALA A 137 3.02 12.03 20.63
C ALA A 137 1.53 12.32 20.90
N GLN A 138 1.06 13.53 20.61
CA GLN A 138 -0.35 13.89 20.70
C GLN A 138 -1.21 13.10 19.69
N VAL A 139 -0.74 12.95 18.45
CA VAL A 139 -1.42 12.12 17.43
C VAL A 139 -1.45 10.65 17.85
N ALA A 140 -0.35 10.12 18.40
CA ALA A 140 -0.31 8.75 18.93
C ALA A 140 -1.32 8.56 20.07
N ARG A 141 -1.41 9.53 20.99
CA ARG A 141 -2.38 9.54 22.09
C ARG A 141 -3.83 9.51 21.60
N GLN A 142 -4.14 10.28 20.55
CA GLN A 142 -5.46 10.24 19.91
C GLN A 142 -5.73 8.90 19.25
N GLY A 143 -4.74 8.30 18.59
CA GLY A 143 -4.82 6.96 18.02
C GLY A 143 -5.13 5.90 19.08
N GLU A 144 -4.37 5.87 20.17
CA GLU A 144 -4.60 4.96 21.31
C GLU A 144 -6.00 5.12 21.92
N PHE A 145 -6.46 6.37 22.03
CA PHE A 145 -7.81 6.66 22.51
C PHE A 145 -8.86 6.08 21.57
N LEU A 146 -8.74 6.32 20.26
CA LEU A 146 -9.65 5.79 19.24
C LEU A 146 -9.66 4.26 19.22
N GLU A 147 -8.51 3.61 19.29
CA GLU A 147 -8.40 2.15 19.36
C GLU A 147 -9.18 1.61 20.57
N LYS A 148 -8.93 2.16 21.76
CA LYS A 148 -9.67 1.80 22.98
C LYS A 148 -11.17 2.05 22.86
N LEU A 149 -11.60 3.12 22.18
CA LEU A 149 -13.01 3.37 21.95
C LEU A 149 -13.66 2.30 21.09
N LYS A 150 -12.97 1.88 20.03
CA LYS A 150 -13.45 0.82 19.13
C LYS A 150 -13.45 -0.55 19.79
N GLU A 151 -12.49 -0.86 20.66
CA GLU A 151 -12.41 -2.12 21.40
C GLU A 151 -13.50 -2.24 22.48
N ASN A 152 -13.75 -1.16 23.23
CA ASN A 152 -14.68 -1.17 24.37
C ASN A 152 -16.14 -0.92 23.97
N SER A 153 -16.41 -0.66 22.69
CA SER A 153 -17.74 -0.38 22.16
C SER A 153 -18.14 -1.42 21.13
N ILE A 154 -19.44 -1.60 20.90
CA ILE A 154 -19.94 -2.26 19.69
C ILE A 154 -19.79 -1.27 18.54
N PHE A 155 -18.54 -1.06 18.07
CA PHE A 155 -18.27 -0.22 16.90
C PHE A 155 -18.46 -1.05 15.63
N LYS A 156 -19.40 -0.62 14.79
CA LYS A 156 -19.61 -1.19 13.46
C LYS A 156 -19.74 -0.06 12.47
N LEU A 157 -18.93 -0.09 11.42
CA LEU A 157 -19.13 0.79 10.28
C LEU A 157 -20.46 0.43 9.61
N GLY A 158 -21.26 1.45 9.27
CA GLY A 158 -22.51 1.27 8.52
C GLY A 158 -22.28 0.97 7.03
N PHE A 159 -21.11 0.48 6.67
CA PHE A 159 -20.68 0.22 5.30
C PHE A 159 -19.49 -0.69 5.24
N ASP A 160 -19.42 -1.42 4.13
CA ASP A 160 -18.46 -2.50 3.96
C ASP A 160 -17.23 -2.03 3.17
N MET A 161 -16.11 -2.71 3.44
CA MET A 161 -14.90 -2.54 2.66
C MET A 161 -15.13 -3.12 1.26
N PRO A 162 -14.77 -2.41 0.18
CA PRO A 162 -14.89 -2.96 -1.16
C PRO A 162 -13.98 -4.17 -1.33
N VAL A 163 -14.40 -5.13 -2.13
CA VAL A 163 -13.64 -6.36 -2.41
C VAL A 163 -12.84 -6.19 -3.70
N ALA A 164 -11.53 -6.46 -3.64
CA ALA A 164 -10.66 -6.40 -4.81
C ALA A 164 -11.13 -7.41 -5.88
N PRO A 165 -11.25 -7.02 -7.17
CA PRO A 165 -11.57 -7.95 -8.24
C PRO A 165 -10.58 -9.11 -8.28
N PHE A 166 -11.10 -10.32 -8.47
CA PHE A 166 -10.27 -11.50 -8.69
C PHE A 166 -9.71 -11.48 -10.10
N ALA A 167 -8.44 -11.82 -10.24
CA ALA A 167 -7.81 -12.07 -11.51
C ALA A 167 -7.03 -13.38 -11.46
N GLU A 168 -7.23 -14.21 -12.47
CA GLU A 168 -6.30 -15.29 -12.78
C GLU A 168 -5.02 -14.65 -13.34
N ILE A 169 -3.86 -15.03 -12.78
CA ILE A 169 -2.55 -14.46 -13.13
C ILE A 169 -1.70 -15.57 -13.74
N ASP A 170 -1.24 -15.38 -14.98
CA ASP A 170 -0.33 -16.35 -15.63
C ASP A 170 1.08 -16.20 -15.04
N THR A 171 1.39 -17.09 -14.10
CA THR A 171 2.70 -17.16 -13.42
C THR A 171 3.65 -18.17 -14.08
N SER A 172 3.26 -18.77 -15.21
CA SER A 172 3.99 -19.88 -15.82
C SER A 172 5.36 -19.46 -16.34
N GLY A 173 6.40 -20.15 -15.87
CA GLY A 173 7.78 -19.88 -16.28
C GLY A 173 8.39 -18.61 -15.67
N PHE A 174 7.72 -18.00 -14.69
CA PHE A 174 8.33 -16.93 -13.88
C PHE A 174 9.00 -17.50 -12.62
N PRO A 175 10.04 -16.83 -12.10
CA PRO A 175 10.74 -17.26 -10.91
C PRO A 175 9.81 -17.35 -9.70
N SER A 176 9.91 -18.46 -8.97
CA SER A 176 9.16 -18.67 -7.73
C SER A 176 10.03 -19.28 -6.64
N LYS A 177 9.65 -19.06 -5.38
CA LYS A 177 10.28 -19.67 -4.18
C LYS A 177 9.22 -20.02 -3.14
N GLY A 178 9.61 -20.80 -2.15
CA GLY A 178 8.71 -21.36 -1.14
C GLY A 178 8.10 -22.68 -1.60
N ALA A 179 6.87 -22.96 -1.18
CA ALA A 179 6.17 -24.19 -1.51
C ALA A 179 5.83 -24.26 -3.01
N ALA A 180 6.29 -25.30 -3.70
CA ALA A 180 6.08 -25.47 -5.16
C ALA A 180 4.58 -25.44 -5.54
N ASP A 181 3.77 -26.11 -4.72
CA ASP A 181 2.30 -26.19 -4.80
C ASP A 181 1.64 -25.45 -3.63
N GLY A 182 2.23 -24.31 -3.20
CA GLY A 182 1.76 -23.55 -2.05
C GLY A 182 0.26 -23.31 -2.06
N LYS A 183 -0.40 -23.56 -0.92
CA LYS A 183 -1.84 -23.35 -0.71
C LYS A 183 -2.26 -21.90 -0.97
N VAL A 184 -1.30 -20.99 -0.81
CA VAL A 184 -1.46 -19.57 -1.11
C VAL A 184 -0.33 -19.13 -2.04
N VAL A 185 -0.70 -18.36 -3.06
CA VAL A 185 0.22 -17.79 -4.04
C VAL A 185 0.23 -16.28 -3.89
N LEU A 186 1.42 -15.72 -3.66
CA LEU A 186 1.69 -14.30 -3.61
C LEU A 186 2.51 -13.90 -4.85
N VAL A 187 1.98 -13.00 -5.67
CA VAL A 187 2.66 -12.45 -6.85
C VAL A 187 3.14 -11.04 -6.54
N ASP A 188 4.42 -10.75 -6.79
CA ASP A 188 5.02 -9.44 -6.64
C ASP A 188 5.42 -8.85 -8.00
N PHE A 189 4.77 -7.75 -8.38
CA PHE A 189 5.19 -6.91 -9.51
C PHE A 189 6.12 -5.80 -9.01
N ALA A 190 7.40 -5.88 -9.38
CA ALA A 190 8.45 -5.04 -8.81
C ALA A 190 9.40 -4.42 -9.85
N ASP A 191 10.08 -3.35 -9.44
CA ASP A 191 11.09 -2.62 -10.22
C ASP A 191 12.37 -2.50 -9.38
N TYR A 192 13.51 -2.90 -9.94
CA TYR A 192 14.80 -2.94 -9.23
C TYR A 192 15.30 -1.58 -8.77
N GLN A 193 14.83 -0.48 -9.37
CA GLN A 193 15.16 0.89 -8.94
C GLN A 193 14.12 1.50 -8.01
N CYS A 194 13.04 0.79 -7.68
CA CYS A 194 12.02 1.30 -6.76
C CYS A 194 12.43 1.08 -5.30
N PRO A 195 12.58 2.14 -4.47
CA PRO A 195 12.95 1.99 -3.05
C PRO A 195 11.90 1.26 -2.21
N HIS A 196 10.63 1.28 -2.63
CA HIS A 196 9.58 0.51 -1.98
C HIS A 196 9.68 -0.98 -2.32
N CYS A 197 10.17 -1.33 -3.51
CA CYS A 197 10.40 -2.73 -3.90
C CYS A 197 11.55 -3.36 -3.11
N ALA A 198 12.64 -2.63 -2.84
CA ALA A 198 13.71 -3.15 -1.99
C ALA A 198 13.20 -3.49 -0.58
N ARG A 199 12.40 -2.60 0.02
CA ARG A 199 11.74 -2.87 1.31
C ARG A 199 10.76 -4.05 1.23
N ALA A 200 10.01 -4.16 0.14
CA ALA A 200 9.13 -5.30 -0.07
C ALA A 200 9.91 -6.61 -0.16
N ALA A 201 11.02 -6.65 -0.92
CA ALA A 201 11.87 -7.84 -1.02
C ALA A 201 12.36 -8.33 0.35
N GLU A 202 12.74 -7.42 1.26
CA GLU A 202 13.10 -7.78 2.65
C GLU A 202 11.93 -8.40 3.41
N VAL A 203 10.73 -7.77 3.34
CA VAL A 203 9.52 -8.29 4.02
C VAL A 203 9.09 -9.64 3.43
N LEU A 204 9.07 -9.77 2.11
CA LEU A 204 8.73 -10.99 1.40
C LEU A 204 9.70 -12.13 1.70
N SER A 205 10.98 -11.84 1.94
CA SER A 205 11.94 -12.82 2.40
C SER A 205 11.58 -13.38 3.79
N LYS A 206 11.29 -12.49 4.76
CA LYS A 206 10.88 -12.88 6.12
C LYS A 206 9.58 -13.70 6.11
N VAL A 207 8.58 -13.22 5.38
CA VAL A 207 7.27 -13.88 5.26
C VAL A 207 7.40 -15.21 4.52
N GLY A 208 8.23 -15.28 3.48
CA GLY A 208 8.54 -16.53 2.79
C GLY A 208 9.11 -17.60 3.71
N GLU A 209 10.00 -17.25 4.64
CA GLU A 209 10.51 -18.20 5.64
C GLU A 209 9.43 -18.58 6.67
N GLN A 210 8.66 -17.60 7.14
CA GLN A 210 7.58 -17.83 8.12
C GLN A 210 6.52 -18.81 7.60
N PHE A 211 6.17 -18.73 6.32
CA PHE A 211 5.12 -19.55 5.69
C PHE A 211 5.67 -20.51 4.63
N LYS A 212 6.92 -20.96 4.75
CA LYS A 212 7.64 -21.68 3.67
C LYS A 212 6.96 -22.93 3.13
N ASP A 213 6.18 -23.63 3.97
CA ASP A 213 5.50 -24.88 3.62
C ASP A 213 4.14 -24.63 2.94
N ASP A 214 3.62 -23.41 3.02
CA ASP A 214 2.26 -23.06 2.60
C ASP A 214 2.21 -21.96 1.52
N LEU A 215 3.25 -21.11 1.45
CA LEU A 215 3.30 -19.94 0.60
C LEU A 215 4.22 -20.15 -0.60
N LYS A 216 3.70 -19.89 -1.79
CA LYS A 216 4.46 -19.71 -3.03
C LYS A 216 4.59 -18.22 -3.32
N ILE A 217 5.82 -17.73 -3.46
CA ILE A 217 6.08 -16.35 -3.88
C ILE A 217 6.55 -16.38 -5.33
N VAL A 218 5.86 -15.66 -6.21
CA VAL A 218 6.23 -15.47 -7.62
C VAL A 218 6.66 -14.02 -7.83
N TYR A 219 7.81 -13.83 -8.47
CA TYR A 219 8.31 -12.50 -8.81
C TYR A 219 8.08 -12.21 -10.30
N MET A 220 7.53 -11.03 -10.61
CA MET A 220 7.25 -10.58 -11.96
C MET A 220 7.86 -9.20 -12.21
N ASP A 221 8.82 -9.14 -13.13
CA ASP A 221 9.48 -7.90 -13.49
C ASP A 221 8.50 -6.87 -14.08
N PHE A 222 8.41 -5.71 -13.44
CA PHE A 222 7.60 -4.59 -13.89
C PHE A 222 8.41 -3.28 -13.93
N PRO A 223 9.47 -3.20 -14.76
CA PRO A 223 10.30 -2.00 -14.84
C PRO A 223 9.49 -0.84 -15.44
N ILE A 224 9.10 0.11 -14.59
CA ILE A 224 8.33 1.31 -14.93
C ILE A 224 9.20 2.57 -14.89
N ASN A 225 10.40 2.49 -14.30
CA ASN A 225 11.36 3.57 -14.31
C ASN A 225 11.85 3.85 -15.74
N ARG A 226 11.84 5.13 -16.13
CA ARG A 226 12.25 5.60 -17.47
C ARG A 226 13.75 5.53 -17.73
N SER A 227 14.58 5.28 -16.72
CA SER A 227 16.05 5.23 -16.89
C SER A 227 16.51 4.06 -17.77
N GLY A 228 15.69 3.01 -17.90
CA GLY A 228 16.04 1.77 -18.59
C GLY A 228 16.96 0.84 -17.81
N VAL A 229 17.58 1.30 -16.71
CA VAL A 229 18.48 0.46 -15.89
C VAL A 229 17.71 -0.70 -15.27
N SER A 230 16.55 -0.48 -14.63
CA SER A 230 15.78 -1.59 -14.06
C SER A 230 15.41 -2.66 -15.09
N ARG A 231 15.15 -2.27 -16.35
CA ARG A 231 14.87 -3.24 -17.42
C ARG A 231 16.10 -4.10 -17.71
N LYS A 232 17.29 -3.49 -17.83
CA LYS A 232 18.54 -4.25 -18.03
C LYS A 232 18.80 -5.20 -16.86
N ILE A 233 18.56 -4.76 -15.62
CA ILE A 233 18.70 -5.63 -14.44
C ILE A 233 17.71 -6.80 -14.49
N ALA A 234 16.46 -6.57 -14.89
CA ALA A 234 15.45 -7.62 -15.06
C ALA A 234 15.83 -8.62 -16.17
N GLU A 235 16.33 -8.15 -17.30
CA GLU A 235 16.86 -8.99 -18.38
C GLU A 235 18.06 -9.83 -17.91
N GLY A 236 18.97 -9.22 -17.15
CA GLY A 236 20.07 -9.90 -16.47
C GLY A 236 19.60 -10.96 -15.48
N ALA A 237 18.60 -10.66 -14.65
CA ALA A 237 18.02 -11.60 -13.70
C ALA A 237 17.40 -12.80 -14.42
N ALA A 238 16.65 -12.57 -15.51
CA ALA A 238 16.09 -13.64 -16.33
C ALA A 238 17.17 -14.56 -16.92
N CYS A 239 18.32 -14.01 -17.34
CA CYS A 239 19.46 -14.79 -17.81
C CYS A 239 20.21 -15.51 -16.69
N ALA A 240 20.36 -14.90 -15.51
CA ALA A 240 20.87 -15.59 -14.32
C ALA A 240 19.97 -16.76 -13.93
N GLY A 241 18.65 -16.64 -14.14
CA GLY A 241 17.68 -17.72 -13.95
C GLY A 241 17.90 -18.94 -14.83
N LYS A 242 18.49 -18.80 -16.04
CA LYS A 242 18.88 -19.95 -16.87
C LYS A 242 20.06 -20.75 -16.27
N GLN A 243 20.77 -20.17 -15.31
CA GLN A 243 21.86 -20.80 -14.57
C GLN A 243 21.47 -21.08 -13.10
N ASP A 244 20.16 -21.16 -12.80
CA ASP A 244 19.61 -21.38 -11.45
C ASP A 244 20.02 -20.31 -10.41
N LYS A 245 20.34 -19.09 -10.86
CA LYS A 245 20.81 -17.97 -10.03
C LYS A 245 19.91 -16.74 -10.04
N PHE A 246 18.64 -16.92 -10.36
CA PHE A 246 17.67 -15.81 -10.39
C PHE A 246 17.59 -15.10 -9.03
N TRP A 247 17.38 -15.85 -7.94
CA TRP A 247 17.14 -15.26 -6.62
C TRP A 247 18.39 -14.60 -6.05
N GLU A 248 19.57 -15.18 -6.24
CA GLU A 248 20.82 -14.54 -5.84
C GLU A 248 21.10 -13.25 -6.61
N TYR A 249 20.77 -13.22 -7.91
CA TYR A 249 20.87 -12.01 -8.72
C TYR A 249 19.88 -10.94 -8.28
N HIS A 250 18.63 -11.34 -8.07
CA HIS A 250 17.56 -10.50 -7.56
C HIS A 250 17.93 -9.86 -6.21
N ASP A 251 18.35 -10.67 -5.24
CA ASP A 251 18.65 -10.21 -3.89
C ASP A 251 19.88 -9.29 -3.89
N LEU A 252 20.90 -9.63 -4.69
CA LEU A 252 22.09 -8.78 -4.85
C LEU A 252 21.73 -7.43 -5.49
N ALA A 253 20.83 -7.41 -6.48
CA ALA A 253 20.38 -6.17 -7.12
C ALA A 253 19.63 -5.25 -6.14
N PHE A 254 18.77 -5.81 -5.28
CA PHE A 254 18.05 -5.02 -4.27
C PHE A 254 18.94 -4.57 -3.10
N SER A 255 20.04 -5.28 -2.80
CA SER A 255 20.91 -4.96 -1.66
C SER A 255 21.63 -3.60 -1.75
N ASP A 256 21.87 -3.07 -2.95
CA ASP A 256 22.44 -1.73 -3.14
C ASP A 256 21.92 -1.06 -4.41
N GLN A 257 20.69 -0.55 -4.35
CA GLN A 257 20.04 0.12 -5.48
C GLN A 257 20.82 1.33 -6.02
N ARG A 258 21.68 1.96 -5.20
CA ARG A 258 22.52 3.11 -5.61
C ARG A 258 23.62 2.70 -6.59
N ALA A 259 24.03 1.43 -6.56
CA ALA A 259 25.02 0.89 -7.48
C ALA A 259 24.42 0.51 -8.84
N LEU A 260 23.08 0.52 -8.99
CA LEU A 260 22.41 0.16 -10.24
C LEU A 260 22.57 1.26 -11.28
N ASN A 261 23.46 0.99 -12.25
CA ASN A 261 23.72 1.80 -13.43
C ASN A 261 23.82 0.89 -14.67
N ASP A 262 24.15 1.45 -15.83
CA ASP A 262 24.21 0.69 -17.08
C ASP A 262 25.17 -0.50 -17.10
N LYS A 263 26.19 -0.51 -16.23
CA LYS A 263 27.16 -1.61 -16.10
C LYS A 263 26.76 -2.64 -15.03
N ALA A 264 25.77 -2.31 -14.20
CA ALA A 264 25.41 -3.15 -13.07
C ALA A 264 24.89 -4.52 -13.52
N MET A 265 24.22 -4.62 -14.68
CA MET A 265 23.70 -5.89 -15.18
C MET A 265 24.78 -6.98 -15.26
N VAL A 266 25.90 -6.67 -15.91
CA VAL A 266 27.06 -7.57 -16.05
C VAL A 266 27.81 -7.70 -14.74
N GLY A 267 28.04 -6.58 -14.02
CA GLY A 267 28.76 -6.60 -12.76
C GLY A 267 28.10 -7.44 -11.65
N LEU A 268 26.77 -7.57 -11.66
CA LEU A 268 26.04 -8.48 -10.77
C LEU A 268 26.31 -9.95 -11.14
N ALA A 269 26.27 -10.29 -12.43
CA ALA A 269 26.57 -11.64 -12.91
C ALA A 269 28.01 -12.07 -12.57
N GLU A 270 28.98 -11.17 -12.76
CA GLU A 270 30.39 -11.41 -12.41
C GLU A 270 30.58 -11.64 -10.91
N LYS A 271 29.92 -10.85 -10.06
CA LYS A 271 29.96 -11.02 -8.59
C LYS A 271 29.41 -12.39 -8.16
N LEU A 272 28.40 -12.90 -8.87
CA LEU A 272 27.82 -14.21 -8.64
C LEU A 272 28.61 -15.35 -9.29
N LYS A 273 29.68 -15.03 -10.04
CA LYS A 273 30.52 -15.99 -10.77
C LYS A 273 29.70 -16.87 -11.72
N LEU A 274 28.74 -16.24 -12.42
CA LEU A 274 28.01 -16.91 -13.50
C LEU A 274 28.96 -17.29 -14.64
N ASP A 275 28.55 -18.27 -15.45
CA ASP A 275 29.18 -18.50 -16.75
C ASP A 275 28.86 -17.31 -17.64
N MET A 276 29.87 -16.48 -17.89
CA MET A 276 29.69 -15.23 -18.65
C MET A 276 29.48 -15.48 -20.14
N ASP A 277 29.95 -16.59 -20.69
CA ASP A 277 29.70 -16.93 -22.09
C ASP A 277 28.23 -17.32 -22.29
N GLU A 278 27.68 -18.12 -21.38
CA GLU A 278 26.25 -18.46 -21.37
C GLU A 278 25.37 -17.24 -21.07
N PHE A 279 25.78 -16.41 -20.11
CA PHE A 279 25.05 -15.20 -19.75
C PHE A 279 24.98 -14.22 -20.92
N ASN A 280 26.11 -13.94 -21.58
CA ASN A 280 26.14 -13.03 -22.73
C ASN A 280 25.34 -13.57 -23.91
N LYS A 281 25.43 -14.88 -24.21
CA LYS A 281 24.58 -15.52 -25.23
C LYS A 281 23.08 -15.39 -24.92
N CYS A 282 22.70 -15.48 -23.65
CA CYS A 282 21.31 -15.26 -23.24
C CYS A 282 20.89 -13.81 -23.46
N ILE A 283 21.72 -12.85 -23.05
CA ILE A 283 21.46 -11.41 -23.23
C ILE A 283 21.31 -11.02 -24.70
N GLU A 284 22.11 -11.63 -25.59
CA GLU A 284 22.06 -11.39 -27.03
C GLU A 284 20.88 -12.06 -27.73
N SER A 285 20.11 -12.90 -27.03
CA SER A 285 18.92 -13.57 -27.57
C SER A 285 17.64 -12.76 -27.33
N ASP A 286 16.53 -13.16 -27.96
CA ASP A 286 15.21 -12.54 -27.73
C ASP A 286 14.58 -12.93 -26.37
N TYR A 287 15.16 -13.91 -25.66
CA TYR A 287 14.58 -14.49 -24.44
C TYR A 287 14.37 -13.47 -23.31
N PRO A 288 15.39 -12.73 -22.82
CA PRO A 288 15.22 -11.91 -21.63
C PRO A 288 14.26 -10.75 -21.87
N GLU A 289 14.30 -10.14 -23.07
CA GLU A 289 13.35 -9.10 -23.44
C GLU A 289 11.91 -9.64 -23.48
N ALA A 290 11.68 -10.80 -24.10
CA ALA A 290 10.38 -11.44 -24.15
C ALA A 290 9.87 -11.83 -22.75
N HIS A 291 10.75 -12.33 -21.87
CA HIS A 291 10.43 -12.67 -20.49
C HIS A 291 9.92 -11.45 -19.72
N VAL A 292 10.67 -10.33 -19.76
CA VAL A 292 10.29 -9.08 -19.08
C VAL A 292 9.03 -8.47 -19.69
N LYS A 293 8.92 -8.44 -21.02
CA LYS A 293 7.71 -7.93 -21.71
C LYS A 293 6.46 -8.73 -21.35
N ARG A 294 6.57 -10.05 -21.16
CA ARG A 294 5.44 -10.89 -20.76
C ARG A 294 4.95 -10.54 -19.36
N ALA A 295 5.85 -10.36 -18.39
CA ALA A 295 5.49 -9.90 -17.04
C ALA A 295 4.84 -8.50 -17.08
N GLN A 296 5.38 -7.58 -17.89
CA GLN A 296 4.81 -6.25 -18.05
C GLN A 296 3.43 -6.24 -18.72
N ALA A 297 3.23 -7.07 -19.74
CA ALA A 297 1.93 -7.20 -20.38
C ALA A 297 0.88 -7.74 -19.39
N GLU A 298 1.27 -8.71 -18.56
CA GLU A 298 0.40 -9.25 -17.52
C GLU A 298 0.07 -8.20 -16.46
N GLY A 299 1.07 -7.49 -15.93
CA GLY A 299 0.83 -6.39 -14.99
C GLY A 299 -0.06 -5.30 -15.59
N ALA A 300 0.13 -4.93 -16.86
CA ALA A 300 -0.71 -3.95 -17.54
C ALA A 300 -2.16 -4.42 -17.72
N ARG A 301 -2.37 -5.71 -18.05
CA ARG A 301 -3.70 -6.34 -18.12
C ARG A 301 -4.43 -6.26 -16.78
N LEU A 302 -3.69 -6.42 -15.69
CA LEU A 302 -4.16 -6.32 -14.31
C LEU A 302 -4.25 -4.88 -13.77
N GLY A 303 -3.93 -3.86 -14.58
CA GLY A 303 -3.97 -2.46 -14.14
C GLY A 303 -2.85 -2.05 -13.17
N VAL A 304 -1.75 -2.81 -13.10
CA VAL A 304 -0.58 -2.43 -12.32
C VAL A 304 0.01 -1.12 -12.86
N ASN A 305 0.07 -0.10 -12.00
CA ASN A 305 0.52 1.25 -12.34
C ASN A 305 1.58 1.79 -11.36
N SER A 306 1.94 1.00 -10.35
CA SER A 306 2.97 1.31 -9.35
C SER A 306 3.65 0.04 -8.87
N THR A 307 4.89 0.15 -8.41
CA THR A 307 5.64 -0.96 -7.82
C THR A 307 6.05 -0.61 -6.38
N PRO A 308 6.04 -1.57 -5.44
CA PRO A 308 5.55 -2.94 -5.61
C PRO A 308 4.02 -2.96 -5.72
N THR A 309 3.48 -3.91 -6.47
CA THR A 309 2.06 -4.28 -6.40
C THR A 309 1.96 -5.77 -6.14
N LEU A 310 1.29 -6.13 -5.03
CA LEU A 310 1.15 -7.51 -4.59
C LEU A 310 -0.25 -8.05 -4.91
N PHE A 311 -0.32 -9.30 -5.34
CA PHE A 311 -1.56 -10.07 -5.45
C PHE A 311 -1.48 -11.33 -4.60
N LEU A 312 -2.48 -11.57 -3.76
CA LEU A 312 -2.62 -12.78 -2.96
C LEU A 312 -3.80 -13.59 -3.50
N ASN A 313 -3.55 -14.81 -3.99
CA ASN A 313 -4.56 -15.66 -4.62
C ASN A 313 -5.41 -14.90 -5.66
N GLY A 314 -4.75 -14.13 -6.53
CA GLY A 314 -5.39 -13.37 -7.61
C GLY A 314 -6.09 -12.08 -7.18
N ARG A 315 -6.03 -11.67 -5.90
CA ARG A 315 -6.60 -10.40 -5.42
C ARG A 315 -5.51 -9.42 -5.05
N ARG A 316 -5.62 -8.18 -5.54
CA ARG A 316 -4.67 -7.12 -5.25
C ARG A 316 -4.70 -6.77 -3.75
N LEU A 317 -3.53 -6.69 -3.12
CA LEU A 317 -3.39 -6.27 -1.73
C LEU A 317 -3.24 -4.75 -1.63
N HIS A 318 -3.92 -4.14 -0.66
CA HIS A 318 -3.76 -2.73 -0.29
C HIS A 318 -3.38 -2.60 1.18
N LEU A 319 -2.11 -2.87 1.46
CA LEU A 319 -1.54 -2.87 2.81
C LEU A 319 -1.19 -1.44 3.23
N HIS A 320 -1.45 -1.08 4.49
CA HIS A 320 -1.02 0.19 5.06
C HIS A 320 0.44 0.09 5.52
N ASN A 321 0.76 -1.01 6.21
CA ASN A 321 2.12 -1.38 6.60
C ASN A 321 2.35 -2.84 6.20
N MET A 322 3.10 -3.06 5.13
CA MET A 322 3.33 -4.40 4.59
C MET A 322 3.91 -5.39 5.62
N GLU A 323 4.85 -4.96 6.45
CA GLU A 323 5.49 -5.83 7.46
C GLU A 323 4.49 -6.28 8.53
N LYS A 324 3.56 -5.40 8.93
CA LYS A 324 2.53 -5.70 9.92
C LYS A 324 1.33 -6.46 9.34
N ASP A 325 0.90 -6.06 8.15
CA ASP A 325 -0.41 -6.45 7.60
C ASP A 325 -0.31 -7.76 6.79
N LEU A 326 0.78 -7.98 6.05
CA LEU A 326 0.91 -9.11 5.11
C LEU A 326 0.79 -10.49 5.79
N PRO A 327 1.41 -10.77 6.95
CA PRO A 327 1.26 -12.06 7.62
C PRO A 327 -0.20 -12.38 7.94
N GLY A 328 -0.97 -11.39 8.42
CA GLY A 328 -2.38 -11.57 8.72
C GLY A 328 -3.24 -11.83 7.49
N GLU A 329 -2.93 -11.21 6.35
CA GLU A 329 -3.62 -11.50 5.08
C GLU A 329 -3.33 -12.92 4.57
N ILE A 330 -2.09 -13.40 4.74
CA ILE A 330 -1.72 -14.79 4.39
C ILE A 330 -2.43 -15.79 5.31
N GLU A 331 -2.47 -15.55 6.62
CA GLU A 331 -3.19 -16.40 7.57
C GLU A 331 -4.68 -16.52 7.24
N LYS A 332 -5.33 -15.39 6.88
CA LYS A 332 -6.72 -15.39 6.41
C LYS A 332 -6.89 -16.21 5.14
N ALA A 333 -5.99 -16.06 4.17
CA ALA A 333 -6.04 -16.82 2.92
C ALA A 333 -5.84 -18.32 3.16
N LEU A 334 -4.94 -18.70 4.07
CA LEU A 334 -4.73 -20.10 4.46
C LEU A 334 -5.93 -20.70 5.19
N ALA A 335 -6.60 -19.90 6.03
CA ALA A 335 -7.82 -20.34 6.72
C ALA A 335 -8.97 -20.57 5.72
N ALA A 336 -9.07 -19.75 4.67
CA ALA A 336 -10.09 -19.90 3.63
C ALA A 336 -9.82 -21.07 2.66
N ALA A 337 -8.60 -21.57 2.60
CA ALA A 337 -8.19 -22.70 1.75
C ALA A 337 -8.37 -24.07 2.42
N LYS A 338 -8.83 -24.13 3.68
CA LYS A 338 -9.11 -25.36 4.44
C LYS A 338 -10.56 -25.80 4.26
#